data_AF-L7WEG7-F1
#
_entry.id   AF-L7WEG7-F1
#
_cell.length_a   1.000
_cell.length_b   1.000
_cell.length_c   1.000
_cell.angle_alpha   90.00
_cell.angle_beta   90.00
_cell.angle_gamma   90.00
#
_symmetry.space_group_name_H-M   'P 1'
#
loop_
_entity.id
_entity.type
_entity.pdbx_description
1 polymer ?
#
loop_
_entity_poly.entity_id
_entity_poly.type
_entity_poly.pdbx_seq_one_letter_code
_entity_poly.pdbx_strand_id
1 'polypeptide(L)'
;MFFVVLVLNFIDSLYKKKKMLYIFTSYLFLARKKSLIVLFLLGLVLVSYLGSILISKEYEVNNVQDVLNVIFTSAILLIFIHGFNSYKKLEQIQFSGRNENLVKIVNVILILGLSVLLINIFITFKAFSALFNQSVNVTEYKNDGGAADMLAGWVNPILLLYSRLISPIGYLAFGLHFFFLLKKKKWFSFLFFLISLNIPLLGFHGLSRSAAVQFLLTYFFYLLYILPALSQKSRRFIFIFGGTAALCLLSLLNSITDSRFSKFYNIPIESTIQDPIYYSSIDYASQWNHNGIKVMGNFSYDKLMYGKSTLPIVDFTAERIGLEVSRLPELREIYLTDDYDHTFNGVVATLLYDFGYIFTFIFALVFNKFSRITGPSNGKVSLSNFMSFAFLIPLPLLFFSNNVYSNLAINIGVVFYIIFVYLLKRIKL
;
A
#
# COMPACT_ATOMS: atom_id res chain seq x y z
N MET A 1 -18.84 25.15 -27.50
CA MET A 1 -19.46 26.13 -26.59
C MET A 1 -20.18 25.47 -25.40
N PHE A 2 -21.12 24.53 -25.61
CA PHE A 2 -21.86 23.85 -24.53
C PHE A 2 -20.96 23.11 -23.51
N PHE A 3 -19.94 22.37 -23.99
CA PHE A 3 -18.98 21.69 -23.11
C PHE A 3 -18.15 22.67 -22.27
N VAL A 4 -17.76 23.81 -22.85
CA VAL A 4 -16.99 24.85 -22.15
C VAL A 4 -17.84 25.50 -21.06
N VAL A 5 -19.10 25.81 -21.33
CA VAL A 5 -20.03 26.35 -20.32
C VAL A 5 -20.31 25.33 -19.21
N LEU A 6 -20.40 24.04 -19.53
CA LEU A 6 -20.62 22.98 -18.54
C LEU A 6 -19.37 22.76 -17.67
N VAL A 7 -18.18 22.84 -18.26
CA VAL A 7 -16.90 22.82 -17.54
C VAL A 7 -16.75 24.07 -16.66
N LEU A 8 -17.08 25.26 -17.16
CA LEU A 8 -17.00 26.50 -16.38
C LEU A 8 -18.02 26.53 -15.23
N ASN A 9 -19.25 26.06 -15.44
CA ASN A 9 -20.25 25.94 -14.38
C ASN A 9 -19.87 24.85 -13.34
N PHE A 10 -19.22 23.77 -13.79
CA PHE A 10 -18.67 22.76 -12.88
C PHE A 10 -17.50 23.31 -12.06
N ILE A 11 -16.62 24.11 -12.68
CA ILE A 11 -15.52 24.81 -12.01
C ILE A 11 -16.07 25.83 -11.01
N ASP A 12 -17.06 26.65 -11.37
CA ASP A 12 -17.69 27.63 -10.48
C ASP A 12 -18.42 26.95 -9.30
N SER A 13 -19.04 25.78 -9.54
CA SER A 13 -19.61 24.93 -8.48
C SER A 13 -18.53 24.34 -7.56
N LEU A 14 -17.38 23.92 -8.09
CA LEU A 14 -16.25 23.44 -7.26
C LEU A 14 -15.66 24.58 -6.43
N TYR A 15 -15.50 25.76 -7.04
CA TYR A 15 -14.97 26.97 -6.44
C TYR A 15 -15.87 27.49 -5.30
N LYS A 16 -17.20 27.49 -5.50
CA LYS A 16 -18.16 27.97 -4.48
C LYS A 16 -18.53 26.95 -3.40
N LYS A 17 -18.31 25.64 -3.61
CA LYS A 17 -18.79 24.59 -2.68
C LYS A 17 -17.73 23.66 -2.09
N LYS A 18 -16.42 23.92 -2.25
CA LYS A 18 -15.32 23.21 -1.55
C LYS A 18 -15.37 21.65 -1.63
N LYS A 19 -15.88 21.04 -2.71
CA LYS A 19 -16.26 19.59 -2.65
C LYS A 19 -15.65 18.71 -3.74
N MET A 20 -14.45 18.15 -3.45
CA MET A 20 -13.93 16.93 -4.13
C MET A 20 -14.94 15.77 -4.10
N LEU A 21 -15.84 15.77 -3.10
CA LEU A 21 -16.91 14.79 -2.90
C LEU A 21 -17.71 14.49 -4.18
N TYR A 22 -17.99 15.50 -5.00
CA TYR A 22 -18.84 15.36 -6.17
C TYR A 22 -18.24 14.45 -7.26
N ILE A 23 -16.92 14.47 -7.45
CA ILE A 23 -16.28 13.66 -8.49
C ILE A 23 -16.38 12.16 -8.16
N PHE A 24 -16.06 11.81 -6.91
CA PHE A 24 -16.09 10.41 -6.46
C PHE A 24 -17.51 9.88 -6.28
N THR A 25 -18.44 10.69 -5.75
CA THR A 25 -19.85 10.29 -5.66
C THR A 25 -20.51 10.13 -7.03
N SER A 26 -20.15 10.99 -8.01
CA SER A 26 -20.62 10.83 -9.39
C SER A 26 -20.08 9.56 -10.04
N TYR A 27 -18.80 9.23 -9.83
CA TYR A 27 -18.22 7.99 -10.35
C TYR A 27 -18.80 6.74 -9.67
N LEU A 28 -19.07 6.79 -8.36
CA LEU A 28 -19.80 5.75 -7.62
C LEU A 28 -21.20 5.53 -8.21
N PHE A 29 -21.91 6.59 -8.58
CA PHE A 29 -23.24 6.50 -9.19
C PHE A 29 -23.18 5.87 -10.60
N LEU A 30 -22.11 6.14 -11.35
CA LEU A 30 -21.83 5.52 -12.65
C LEU A 30 -21.30 4.06 -12.53
N ALA A 31 -21.01 3.58 -11.32
CA ALA A 31 -20.37 2.29 -11.06
C ALA A 31 -21.33 1.08 -10.97
N ARG A 32 -22.60 1.17 -11.42
CA ARG A 32 -23.66 0.14 -11.25
C ARG A 32 -23.35 -1.28 -11.77
N LYS A 33 -22.23 -1.51 -12.49
CA LYS A 33 -21.81 -2.84 -13.02
C LYS A 33 -20.33 -3.17 -12.78
N LYS A 34 -19.69 -2.54 -11.79
CA LYS A 34 -18.25 -2.67 -11.51
C LYS A 34 -17.95 -3.85 -10.57
N SER A 35 -16.67 -4.24 -10.45
CA SER A 35 -16.25 -5.30 -9.51
C SER A 35 -16.39 -4.83 -8.06
N LEU A 36 -16.51 -5.76 -7.11
CA LEU A 36 -16.53 -5.43 -5.68
C LEU A 36 -15.28 -4.65 -5.26
N ILE A 37 -14.12 -5.04 -5.79
CA ILE A 37 -12.84 -4.35 -5.54
C ILE A 37 -12.95 -2.86 -5.89
N VAL A 38 -13.52 -2.52 -7.04
CA VAL A 38 -13.70 -1.13 -7.47
C VAL A 38 -14.62 -0.37 -6.53
N LEU A 39 -15.74 -0.97 -6.12
CA LEU A 39 -16.68 -0.34 -5.19
C LEU A 39 -16.02 -0.07 -3.83
N PHE A 40 -15.23 -1.03 -3.32
CA PHE A 40 -14.51 -0.86 -2.06
C PHE A 40 -13.39 0.18 -2.15
N LEU A 41 -12.62 0.22 -3.24
CA LEU A 41 -11.59 1.27 -3.43
C LEU A 41 -12.22 2.68 -3.46
N LEU A 42 -13.34 2.85 -4.16
CA LEU A 42 -14.08 4.12 -4.16
C LEU A 42 -14.64 4.45 -2.78
N GLY A 43 -15.15 3.45 -2.06
CA GLY A 43 -15.60 3.60 -0.69
C GLY A 43 -14.49 4.05 0.25
N LEU A 44 -13.28 3.51 0.11
CA LEU A 44 -12.13 3.93 0.93
C LEU A 44 -11.73 5.39 0.63
N VAL A 45 -11.73 5.82 -0.63
CA VAL A 45 -11.48 7.22 -1.00
C VAL A 45 -12.57 8.13 -0.40
N LEU A 46 -13.83 7.73 -0.49
CA LEU A 46 -14.95 8.48 0.09
C LEU A 46 -14.85 8.59 1.62
N VAL A 47 -14.59 7.48 2.32
CA VAL A 47 -14.42 7.46 3.78
C VAL A 47 -13.24 8.32 4.20
N SER A 48 -12.14 8.27 3.46
CA SER A 48 -10.97 9.11 3.73
C SER A 48 -11.29 10.60 3.58
N TYR A 49 -12.02 10.99 2.53
CA TYR A 49 -12.47 12.37 2.35
C TYR A 49 -13.44 12.81 3.46
N LEU A 50 -14.45 11.99 3.79
CA LEU A 50 -15.33 12.26 4.93
C LEU A 50 -14.56 12.37 6.25
N GLY A 51 -13.50 11.58 6.41
CA GLY A 51 -12.57 11.68 7.54
C GLY A 51 -11.98 13.08 7.68
N SER A 52 -11.48 13.67 6.58
CA SER A 52 -10.92 15.03 6.61
C SER A 52 -11.93 16.11 7.03
N ILE A 53 -13.20 15.93 6.68
CA ILE A 53 -14.32 16.80 7.11
C ILE A 53 -14.53 16.67 8.63
N LEU A 54 -14.62 15.44 9.14
CA LEU A 54 -14.90 15.18 10.55
C LEU A 54 -13.83 15.75 11.51
N ILE A 55 -12.58 15.85 11.03
CA ILE A 55 -11.45 16.39 11.79
C ILE A 55 -11.12 17.85 11.45
N SER A 56 -11.95 18.51 10.62
CA SER A 56 -11.78 19.91 10.21
C SER A 56 -10.42 20.20 9.53
N LYS A 57 -9.93 19.23 8.74
CA LYS A 57 -8.72 19.37 7.90
C LYS A 57 -9.03 19.30 6.40
N GLU A 58 -10.14 19.91 6.00
CA GLU A 58 -10.47 20.04 4.59
C GLU A 58 -9.41 20.88 3.86
N TYR A 59 -9.19 20.59 2.58
CA TYR A 59 -8.35 21.43 1.75
C TYR A 59 -9.17 22.59 1.17
N GLU A 60 -8.72 23.82 1.42
CA GLU A 60 -9.34 25.01 0.87
C GLU A 60 -8.78 25.30 -0.53
N VAL A 61 -9.67 25.32 -1.52
CA VAL A 61 -9.34 25.66 -2.90
C VAL A 61 -9.33 27.18 -3.03
N ASN A 62 -8.14 27.77 -3.16
CA ASN A 62 -7.96 29.21 -3.15
C ASN A 62 -7.68 29.77 -4.55
N ASN A 63 -7.20 28.94 -5.48
CA ASN A 63 -6.80 29.39 -6.81
C ASN A 63 -7.12 28.32 -7.89
N VAL A 64 -6.84 28.65 -9.15
CA VAL A 64 -7.08 27.76 -10.31
C VAL A 64 -6.15 26.53 -10.29
N GLN A 65 -4.90 26.68 -9.83
CA GLN A 65 -3.93 25.58 -9.74
C GLN A 65 -4.43 24.49 -8.78
N ASP A 66 -5.03 24.89 -7.66
CA ASP A 66 -5.66 23.99 -6.69
C ASP A 66 -6.76 23.15 -7.35
N VAL A 67 -7.63 23.78 -8.15
CA VAL A 67 -8.69 23.10 -8.92
C VAL A 67 -8.08 22.08 -9.89
N LEU A 68 -7.03 22.48 -10.62
CA LEU A 68 -6.34 21.60 -11.56
C LEU A 68 -5.68 20.41 -10.87
N ASN A 69 -5.06 20.61 -9.71
CA ASN A 69 -4.46 19.55 -8.90
C ASN A 69 -5.50 18.56 -8.37
N VAL A 70 -6.67 19.05 -7.95
CA VAL A 70 -7.81 18.23 -7.55
C VAL A 70 -8.33 17.36 -8.71
N ILE A 71 -8.50 17.98 -9.90
CA ILE A 71 -8.95 17.27 -11.10
C ILE A 71 -7.91 16.21 -11.50
N PHE A 72 -6.63 16.56 -11.51
CA PHE A 72 -5.54 15.65 -11.84
C PHE A 72 -5.49 14.46 -10.87
N THR A 73 -5.54 14.72 -9.57
CA THR A 73 -5.58 13.69 -8.52
C THR A 73 -6.74 12.74 -8.72
N SER A 74 -7.94 13.29 -8.95
CA SER A 74 -9.14 12.51 -9.19
C SER A 74 -9.01 11.65 -10.45
N ALA A 75 -8.48 12.20 -11.55
CA ALA A 75 -8.28 11.48 -12.79
C ALA A 75 -7.32 10.29 -12.63
N ILE A 76 -6.16 10.49 -11.99
CA ILE A 76 -5.17 9.43 -11.75
C ILE A 76 -5.75 8.32 -10.88
N LEU A 77 -6.40 8.67 -9.75
CA LEU A 77 -7.02 7.68 -8.87
C LEU A 77 -8.11 6.89 -9.59
N LEU A 78 -8.97 7.55 -10.36
CA LEU A 78 -10.01 6.88 -11.15
C LEU A 78 -9.41 5.94 -12.20
N ILE A 79 -8.30 6.31 -12.86
CA ILE A 79 -7.59 5.44 -13.79
C ILE A 79 -7.05 4.20 -13.06
N PHE A 80 -6.40 4.36 -11.90
CA PHE A 80 -5.93 3.23 -11.09
C PHE A 80 -7.06 2.29 -10.68
N ILE A 81 -8.13 2.85 -10.10
CA ILE A 81 -9.29 2.08 -9.65
C ILE A 81 -9.96 1.36 -10.83
N HIS A 82 -10.12 2.03 -11.96
CA HIS A 82 -10.75 1.44 -13.16
C HIS A 82 -10.01 0.19 -13.66
N GLY A 83 -8.69 0.12 -13.45
CA GLY A 83 -7.88 -1.05 -13.80
C GLY A 83 -8.43 -2.37 -13.23
N PHE A 84 -9.11 -2.30 -12.08
CA PHE A 84 -9.64 -3.48 -11.37
C PHE A 84 -11.05 -3.90 -11.81
N ASN A 85 -11.62 -3.30 -12.86
CA ASN A 85 -12.95 -3.67 -13.37
C ASN A 85 -13.06 -5.10 -13.90
N SER A 86 -11.94 -5.67 -14.37
CA SER A 86 -11.89 -7.06 -14.85
C SER A 86 -11.95 -8.09 -13.72
N TYR A 87 -11.66 -7.71 -12.47
CA TYR A 87 -11.60 -8.59 -11.30
C TYR A 87 -13.00 -8.93 -10.74
N LYS A 88 -13.86 -9.46 -11.60
CA LYS A 88 -15.21 -9.91 -11.26
C LYS A 88 -15.33 -11.41 -11.51
N LYS A 89 -16.15 -12.07 -10.68
CA LYS A 89 -16.58 -13.46 -10.88
C LYS A 89 -15.42 -14.44 -11.11
N LEU A 90 -14.38 -14.41 -10.28
CA LEU A 90 -13.38 -15.47 -10.32
C LEU A 90 -14.04 -16.81 -9.97
N GLU A 91 -13.83 -17.82 -10.79
CA GLU A 91 -14.33 -19.19 -10.60
C GLU A 91 -13.17 -20.18 -10.45
N GLN A 92 -12.11 -20.03 -11.26
CA GLN A 92 -11.00 -20.96 -11.28
C GLN A 92 -9.64 -20.29 -11.52
N ILE A 93 -8.62 -20.76 -10.78
CA ILE A 93 -7.21 -20.48 -11.08
C ILE A 93 -6.66 -21.64 -11.91
N GLN A 94 -6.20 -21.32 -13.12
CA GLN A 94 -5.57 -22.23 -14.06
C GLN A 94 -4.06 -22.26 -13.86
N PHE A 95 -3.49 -23.46 -13.90
CA PHE A 95 -2.06 -23.66 -13.89
C PHE A 95 -1.70 -24.54 -15.09
N SER A 96 -0.86 -24.00 -15.97
CA SER A 96 -0.43 -24.64 -17.22
C SER A 96 1.01 -25.18 -17.16
N GLY A 97 1.68 -25.09 -16.01
CA GLY A 97 3.03 -25.63 -15.81
C GLY A 97 3.02 -27.09 -15.35
N ARG A 98 4.21 -27.67 -15.19
CA ARG A 98 4.36 -29.00 -14.57
C ARG A 98 4.11 -28.91 -13.07
N ASN A 99 3.31 -29.83 -12.53
CA ASN A 99 3.02 -29.88 -11.09
C ASN A 99 4.30 -29.97 -10.23
N GLU A 100 5.31 -30.70 -10.69
CA GLU A 100 6.61 -30.81 -10.02
C GLU A 100 7.31 -29.44 -9.85
N ASN A 101 7.20 -28.56 -10.84
CA ASN A 101 7.81 -27.23 -10.79
C ASN A 101 7.14 -26.38 -9.71
N LEU A 102 5.81 -26.43 -9.65
CA LEU A 102 5.05 -25.76 -8.61
C LEU A 102 5.43 -26.27 -7.22
N VAL A 103 5.61 -27.59 -7.05
CA VAL A 103 6.05 -28.19 -5.79
C VAL A 103 7.45 -27.70 -5.40
N LYS A 104 8.42 -27.74 -6.31
CA LYS A 104 9.79 -27.25 -6.06
C LYS A 104 9.79 -25.78 -5.64
N ILE A 105 9.08 -24.92 -6.39
CA ILE A 105 8.98 -23.48 -6.09
C ILE A 105 8.30 -23.25 -4.73
N VAL A 106 7.21 -23.95 -4.46
CA VAL A 106 6.50 -23.88 -3.17
C VAL A 106 7.42 -24.27 -2.02
N ASN A 107 8.23 -25.32 -2.17
CA ASN A 107 9.18 -25.73 -1.14
C ASN A 107 10.28 -24.69 -0.90
N VAL A 108 10.82 -24.09 -1.96
CA VAL A 108 11.81 -22.99 -1.84
C VAL A 108 11.20 -21.80 -1.10
N ILE A 109 9.98 -21.39 -1.47
CA ILE A 109 9.27 -20.30 -0.79
C ILE A 109 8.98 -20.66 0.67
N LEU A 110 8.63 -21.91 0.98
CA LEU A 110 8.41 -22.36 2.36
C LEU A 110 9.69 -22.26 3.19
N ILE A 111 10.81 -22.77 2.68
CA ILE A 111 12.09 -22.76 3.39
C ILE A 111 12.55 -21.32 3.66
N LEU A 112 12.63 -20.50 2.60
CA LEU A 112 13.07 -19.10 2.72
C LEU A 112 12.08 -18.25 3.51
N GLY A 113 10.78 -18.51 3.36
CA GLY A 113 9.72 -17.76 4.01
C GLY A 113 9.64 -18.03 5.51
N LEU A 114 9.83 -19.28 5.94
CA LEU A 114 9.83 -19.65 7.36
C LEU A 114 11.13 -19.23 8.04
N SER A 115 12.29 -19.34 7.37
CA SER A 115 13.56 -18.89 7.95
C SER A 115 13.53 -17.39 8.22
N VAL A 116 13.07 -16.57 7.25
CA VAL A 116 12.98 -15.12 7.44
C VAL A 116 11.89 -14.74 8.44
N LEU A 117 10.82 -15.53 8.57
CA LEU A 117 9.78 -15.31 9.58
C LEU A 117 10.34 -15.36 11.00
N LEU A 118 11.17 -16.36 11.31
CA LEU A 118 11.80 -16.47 12.63
C LEU A 118 12.72 -15.28 12.92
N ILE A 119 13.49 -14.86 11.92
CA ILE A 119 14.38 -13.69 12.02
C ILE A 119 13.57 -12.41 12.27
N ASN A 120 12.48 -12.21 11.52
CA ASN A 120 11.60 -11.05 11.67
C ASN A 120 10.88 -11.01 13.02
N ILE A 121 10.44 -12.16 13.53
CA ILE A 121 9.86 -12.25 14.88
C ILE A 121 10.89 -11.83 15.93
N PHE A 122 12.14 -12.31 15.81
CA PHE A 122 13.22 -11.93 16.72
C PHE A 122 13.53 -10.43 16.68
N ILE A 123 13.67 -9.84 15.48
CA ILE A 123 13.93 -8.39 15.33
C ILE A 123 12.77 -7.57 15.87
N THR A 124 11.54 -7.93 15.53
CA THR A 124 10.33 -7.25 16.02
C THR A 124 10.25 -7.32 17.54
N PHE A 125 10.53 -8.48 18.14
CA PHE A 125 10.59 -8.63 19.59
C PHE A 125 11.62 -7.67 20.22
N LYS A 126 12.82 -7.54 19.64
CA LYS A 126 13.83 -6.58 20.10
C LYS A 126 13.34 -5.13 20.02
N ALA A 127 12.75 -4.73 18.89
CA ALA A 127 12.24 -3.38 18.68
C ALA A 127 11.13 -3.02 19.68
N PHE A 128 10.17 -3.93 19.90
CA PHE A 128 9.10 -3.71 20.87
C PHE A 128 9.57 -3.80 22.31
N SER A 129 10.53 -4.67 22.64
CA SER A 129 11.11 -4.70 23.99
C SER A 129 11.80 -3.38 24.33
N ALA A 130 12.51 -2.77 23.38
CA ALA A 130 13.13 -1.46 23.58
C ALA A 130 12.06 -0.36 23.80
N LEU A 131 10.96 -0.42 23.02
CA LEU A 131 9.82 0.49 23.17
C LEU A 131 9.16 0.36 24.55
N PHE A 132 8.82 -0.87 24.96
CA PHE A 132 8.09 -1.10 26.22
C PHE A 132 8.93 -0.86 27.47
N ASN A 133 10.24 -1.09 27.39
CA ASN A 133 11.16 -0.77 28.47
C ASN A 133 11.54 0.73 28.50
N GLN A 134 10.99 1.55 27.60
CA GLN A 134 11.30 2.98 27.45
C GLN A 134 12.79 3.26 27.28
N SER A 135 13.55 2.29 26.77
CA SER A 135 14.99 2.42 26.57
C SER A 135 15.34 3.24 25.33
N VAL A 136 14.33 3.64 24.55
CA VAL A 136 14.47 4.42 23.32
C VAL A 136 13.34 5.43 23.20
N ASN A 137 13.69 6.66 22.82
CA ASN A 137 12.71 7.67 22.44
C ASN A 137 12.11 7.33 21.07
N VAL A 138 10.78 7.24 20.97
CA VAL A 138 10.11 6.86 19.72
C VAL A 138 10.31 7.88 18.60
N THR A 139 10.46 9.16 18.94
CA THR A 139 10.76 10.22 17.97
C THR A 139 12.13 9.97 17.34
N GLU A 140 13.16 9.78 18.18
CA GLU A 140 14.53 9.49 17.73
C GLU A 140 14.61 8.19 16.93
N TYR A 141 13.93 7.13 17.39
CA TYR A 141 13.91 5.85 16.70
C TYR A 141 13.32 5.97 15.29
N LYS A 142 12.24 6.74 15.13
CA LYS A 142 11.40 6.64 13.94
C LYS A 142 11.45 7.86 13.03
N ASN A 143 11.36 9.05 13.60
CA ASN A 143 11.26 10.28 12.84
C ASN A 143 12.66 10.77 12.45
N ASP A 144 13.67 10.57 13.31
CA ASP A 144 15.03 11.05 13.08
C ASP A 144 15.91 10.00 12.34
N GLY A 145 15.30 8.93 11.81
CA GLY A 145 16.01 7.89 11.06
C GLY A 145 16.84 6.90 11.88
N GLY A 146 16.85 7.02 13.22
CA GLY A 146 17.70 6.22 14.12
C GLY A 146 17.41 4.72 14.18
N ALA A 147 16.27 4.25 13.65
CA ALA A 147 15.91 2.83 13.69
C ALA A 147 16.96 1.92 13.06
N ALA A 148 17.60 2.35 11.97
CA ALA A 148 18.61 1.54 11.30
C ALA A 148 19.84 1.31 12.19
N ASP A 149 20.35 2.37 12.80
CA ASP A 149 21.55 2.34 13.64
C ASP A 149 21.29 1.62 14.96
N MET A 150 20.15 1.90 15.60
CA MET A 150 19.75 1.24 16.84
C MET A 150 19.53 -0.27 16.62
N LEU A 151 18.87 -0.66 15.53
CA LEU A 151 18.70 -2.09 15.20
C LEU A 151 20.04 -2.77 14.91
N ALA A 152 20.98 -2.09 14.24
CA ALA A 152 22.32 -2.61 13.99
C ALA A 152 23.12 -2.83 15.29
N GLY A 153 22.86 -2.04 16.33
CA GLY A 153 23.39 -2.26 17.68
C GLY A 153 22.79 -3.47 18.42
N TRP A 154 21.58 -3.91 18.06
CA TRP A 154 20.87 -5.01 18.74
C TRP A 154 20.89 -6.33 18.00
N VAL A 155 21.04 -6.28 16.67
CA VAL A 155 20.90 -7.42 15.77
C VAL A 155 22.03 -7.39 14.75
N ASN A 156 22.61 -8.57 14.48
CA ASN A 156 23.64 -8.72 13.46
C ASN A 156 23.20 -8.11 12.10
N PRO A 157 24.01 -7.22 11.50
CA PRO A 157 23.68 -6.56 10.22
C PRO A 157 23.34 -7.51 9.06
N ILE A 158 23.92 -8.72 9.04
CA ILE A 158 23.63 -9.74 8.03
C ILE A 158 22.19 -10.24 8.17
N LEU A 159 21.70 -10.42 9.41
CA LEU A 159 20.31 -10.82 9.65
C LEU A 159 19.33 -9.71 9.26
N LEU A 160 19.67 -8.45 9.52
CA LEU A 160 18.89 -7.30 9.08
C LEU A 160 18.82 -7.22 7.55
N LEU A 161 19.95 -7.43 6.87
CA LEU A 161 19.99 -7.47 5.41
C LEU A 161 19.19 -8.64 4.84
N TYR A 162 19.36 -9.85 5.40
CA TYR A 162 18.62 -11.03 5.00
C TYR A 162 17.12 -10.83 5.15
N SER A 163 16.68 -10.26 6.29
CA SER A 163 15.30 -9.87 6.52
C SER A 163 14.79 -8.93 5.42
N ARG A 164 15.49 -7.83 5.15
CA ARG A 164 15.07 -6.84 4.13
C ARG A 164 14.95 -7.46 2.74
N LEU A 165 15.87 -8.35 2.36
CA LEU A 165 15.90 -8.98 1.05
C LEU A 165 14.85 -10.09 0.87
N ILE A 166 14.63 -10.93 1.90
CA ILE A 166 13.82 -12.14 1.76
C ILE A 166 12.37 -11.93 2.21
N SER A 167 12.09 -11.01 3.13
CA SER A 167 10.72 -10.71 3.59
C SER A 167 9.71 -10.40 2.46
N PRO A 168 10.11 -9.75 1.34
CA PRO A 168 9.23 -9.55 0.17
C PRO A 168 8.63 -10.82 -0.44
N ILE A 169 9.17 -12.01 -0.15
CA ILE A 169 8.52 -13.30 -0.47
C ILE A 169 7.10 -13.37 0.11
N GLY A 170 6.80 -12.64 1.18
CA GLY A 170 5.47 -12.53 1.75
C GLY A 170 4.38 -12.12 0.74
N TYR A 171 4.71 -11.35 -0.30
CA TYR A 171 3.75 -10.99 -1.36
C TYR A 171 3.39 -12.18 -2.25
N LEU A 172 4.34 -13.09 -2.50
CA LEU A 172 4.05 -14.38 -3.14
C LEU A 172 3.30 -15.30 -2.17
N ALA A 173 3.65 -15.29 -0.89
CA ALA A 173 2.94 -16.09 0.09
C ALA A 173 1.45 -15.70 0.20
N PHE A 174 1.11 -14.41 0.02
CA PHE A 174 -0.27 -13.93 -0.11
C PHE A 174 -1.07 -14.67 -1.19
N GLY A 175 -0.55 -14.67 -2.42
CA GLY A 175 -1.24 -15.36 -3.52
C GLY A 175 -1.29 -16.87 -3.28
N LEU A 176 -0.24 -17.49 -2.73
CA LEU A 176 -0.23 -18.93 -2.46
C LEU A 176 -1.21 -19.31 -1.34
N HIS A 177 -1.34 -18.48 -0.30
CA HIS A 177 -2.32 -18.65 0.77
C HIS A 177 -3.74 -18.84 0.20
N PHE A 178 -4.16 -17.92 -0.67
CA PHE A 178 -5.49 -17.94 -1.27
C PHE A 178 -5.63 -19.02 -2.37
N PHE A 179 -4.57 -19.29 -3.13
CA PHE A 179 -4.54 -20.41 -4.08
C PHE A 179 -4.77 -21.75 -3.38
N PHE A 180 -4.05 -22.04 -2.29
CA PHE A 180 -4.21 -23.27 -1.54
C PHE A 180 -5.55 -23.35 -0.78
N LEU A 181 -6.09 -22.20 -0.37
CA LEU A 181 -7.44 -22.12 0.18
C LEU A 181 -8.50 -22.58 -0.84
N LEU A 182 -8.40 -22.11 -2.09
CA LEU A 182 -9.28 -22.54 -3.18
C LEU A 182 -9.11 -24.01 -3.54
N LYS A 183 -7.89 -24.54 -3.42
CA LYS A 183 -7.60 -25.98 -3.58
C LYS A 183 -7.95 -26.82 -2.34
N LYS A 184 -8.59 -26.25 -1.32
CA LYS A 184 -8.98 -26.91 -0.06
C LYS A 184 -7.79 -27.51 0.71
N LYS A 185 -6.55 -27.07 0.44
CA LYS A 185 -5.34 -27.49 1.15
C LYS A 185 -5.07 -26.55 2.33
N LYS A 186 -5.86 -26.70 3.40
CA LYS A 186 -5.87 -25.77 4.55
C LYS A 186 -4.50 -25.62 5.21
N TRP A 187 -3.74 -26.70 5.35
CA TRP A 187 -2.42 -26.66 5.96
C TRP A 187 -1.43 -25.77 5.20
N PHE A 188 -1.31 -25.97 3.88
CA PHE A 188 -0.50 -25.09 3.03
C PHE A 188 -1.02 -23.65 3.05
N SER A 189 -2.33 -23.46 2.99
CA SER A 189 -2.92 -22.12 3.12
C SER A 189 -2.48 -21.44 4.42
N PHE A 190 -2.52 -22.14 5.55
CA PHE A 190 -2.06 -21.63 6.84
C PHE A 190 -0.55 -21.30 6.86
N LEU A 191 0.30 -22.20 6.38
CA LEU A 191 1.75 -21.93 6.30
C LEU A 191 2.06 -20.69 5.45
N PHE A 192 1.41 -20.54 4.31
CA PHE A 192 1.60 -19.36 3.47
C PHE A 192 1.00 -18.08 4.07
N PHE A 193 -0.03 -18.19 4.91
CA PHE A 193 -0.47 -17.06 5.72
C PHE A 193 0.63 -16.64 6.70
N LEU A 194 1.24 -17.58 7.44
CA LEU A 194 2.34 -17.25 8.36
C LEU A 194 3.51 -16.58 7.62
N ILE A 195 3.89 -17.09 6.45
CA ILE A 195 4.95 -16.49 5.64
C ILE A 195 4.56 -15.08 5.14
N SER A 196 3.27 -14.83 4.87
CA SER A 196 2.82 -13.50 4.46
C SER A 196 2.99 -12.45 5.57
N LEU A 197 3.03 -12.85 6.85
CA LEU A 197 3.29 -11.96 7.99
C LEU A 197 4.69 -11.34 7.96
N ASN A 198 5.61 -11.83 7.11
CA ASN A 198 6.89 -11.16 6.88
C ASN A 198 6.74 -9.72 6.39
N ILE A 199 5.65 -9.37 5.69
CA ILE A 199 5.39 -8.00 5.23
C ILE A 199 5.17 -7.05 6.43
N PRO A 200 4.16 -7.26 7.30
CA PRO A 200 3.95 -6.38 8.44
C PRO A 200 5.08 -6.45 9.47
N LEU A 201 5.69 -7.63 9.68
CA LEU A 201 6.82 -7.76 10.61
C LEU A 201 8.02 -6.92 10.17
N LEU A 202 8.37 -6.93 8.88
CA LEU A 202 9.42 -6.05 8.35
C LEU A 202 9.11 -4.58 8.62
N GLY A 203 7.85 -4.16 8.48
CA GLY A 203 7.42 -2.80 8.80
C GLY A 203 7.49 -2.48 10.30
N PHE A 204 7.26 -3.46 11.16
CA PHE A 204 7.39 -3.31 12.61
C PHE A 204 8.82 -3.14 13.10
N HIS A 205 9.82 -3.47 12.29
CA HIS A 205 11.20 -3.09 12.60
C HIS A 205 11.33 -1.57 12.78
N GLY A 206 10.61 -0.77 11.99
CA GLY A 206 10.54 0.69 12.15
C GLY A 206 9.30 1.18 12.91
N LEU A 207 8.65 0.32 13.69
CA LEU A 207 7.37 0.61 14.37
C LEU A 207 6.32 1.22 13.43
N SER A 208 6.27 0.75 12.17
CA SER A 208 5.42 1.33 11.13
C SER A 208 4.01 0.72 11.13
N ARG A 209 3.02 1.56 11.47
CA ARG A 209 1.59 1.20 11.35
C ARG A 209 1.16 0.99 9.89
N SER A 210 1.78 1.71 8.96
CA SER A 210 1.39 1.74 7.56
C SER A 210 1.52 0.37 6.89
N ALA A 211 2.56 -0.39 7.26
CA ALA A 211 2.81 -1.72 6.73
C ALA A 211 1.73 -2.74 7.14
N ALA A 212 1.26 -2.68 8.38
CA ALA A 212 0.18 -3.55 8.86
C ALA A 212 -1.17 -3.18 8.27
N VAL A 213 -1.48 -1.88 8.15
CA VAL A 213 -2.70 -1.42 7.45
C VAL A 213 -2.69 -1.87 5.99
N GLN A 214 -1.56 -1.70 5.29
CA GLN A 214 -1.39 -2.17 3.91
C GLN A 214 -1.54 -3.68 3.79
N PHE A 215 -0.99 -4.46 4.74
CA PHE A 215 -1.16 -5.91 4.79
C PHE A 215 -2.64 -6.30 4.94
N LEU A 216 -3.35 -5.71 5.91
CA LEU A 216 -4.77 -5.99 6.17
C LEU A 216 -5.64 -5.66 4.97
N LEU A 217 -5.41 -4.52 4.32
CA LEU A 217 -6.16 -4.12 3.14
C LEU A 217 -5.83 -5.04 1.95
N THR A 218 -4.56 -5.36 1.71
CA THR A 218 -4.17 -6.31 0.67
C THR A 218 -4.83 -7.67 0.87
N TYR A 219 -4.86 -8.17 2.12
CA TYR A 219 -5.56 -9.40 2.50
C TYR A 219 -7.06 -9.32 2.20
N PHE A 220 -7.70 -8.22 2.63
CA PHE A 220 -9.12 -7.99 2.42
C PHE A 220 -9.48 -7.93 0.93
N PHE A 221 -8.68 -7.24 0.12
CA PHE A 221 -8.92 -7.15 -1.32
C PHE A 221 -8.71 -8.50 -2.04
N TYR A 222 -7.74 -9.31 -1.60
CA TYR A 222 -7.64 -10.69 -2.10
C TYR A 222 -8.86 -11.52 -1.73
N LEU A 223 -9.36 -11.37 -0.50
CA LEU A 223 -10.57 -12.06 -0.07
C LEU A 223 -11.76 -11.66 -0.94
N LEU A 224 -11.96 -10.36 -1.21
CA LEU A 224 -12.98 -9.88 -2.14
C LEU A 224 -12.81 -10.47 -3.54
N TYR A 225 -11.57 -10.58 -4.02
CA TYR A 225 -11.25 -11.14 -5.33
C TYR A 225 -11.67 -12.63 -5.43
N ILE A 226 -11.37 -13.43 -4.41
CA ILE A 226 -11.61 -14.88 -4.43
C ILE A 226 -12.97 -15.32 -3.87
N LEU A 227 -13.69 -14.42 -3.18
CA LEU A 227 -14.95 -14.73 -2.50
C LEU A 227 -15.95 -15.50 -3.39
N PRO A 228 -16.12 -15.14 -4.68
CA PRO A 228 -17.02 -15.86 -5.57
C PRO A 228 -16.64 -17.34 -5.79
N ALA A 229 -15.34 -17.66 -5.82
CA ALA A 229 -14.83 -19.02 -6.02
C ALA A 229 -14.78 -19.88 -4.74
N LEU A 230 -14.94 -19.27 -3.55
CA LEU A 230 -14.84 -19.99 -2.29
C LEU A 230 -16.10 -20.78 -1.95
N SER A 231 -15.93 -22.03 -1.52
CA SER A 231 -16.99 -22.82 -0.89
C SER A 231 -17.44 -22.22 0.44
N GLN A 232 -18.69 -22.44 0.86
CA GLN A 232 -19.23 -21.94 2.13
C GLN A 232 -18.36 -22.34 3.34
N LYS A 233 -17.84 -23.57 3.36
CA LYS A 233 -16.93 -24.05 4.43
C LYS A 233 -15.62 -23.25 4.45
N SER A 234 -15.03 -22.98 3.28
CA SER A 234 -13.81 -22.17 3.18
C SER A 234 -14.06 -20.71 3.55
N ARG A 235 -15.23 -20.15 3.19
CA ARG A 235 -15.63 -18.79 3.61
C ARG A 235 -15.73 -18.67 5.12
N ARG A 236 -16.40 -19.60 5.80
CA ARG A 236 -16.49 -19.58 7.27
C ARG A 236 -15.10 -19.69 7.91
N PHE A 237 -14.25 -20.59 7.42
CA PHE A 237 -12.87 -20.72 7.90
C PHE A 237 -12.10 -19.42 7.76
N ILE A 238 -12.12 -18.78 6.59
CA ILE A 238 -11.32 -17.58 6.32
C ILE A 238 -11.85 -16.34 7.07
N PHE A 239 -13.16 -16.23 7.27
CA PHE A 239 -13.73 -15.12 8.05
C PHE A 239 -13.39 -15.23 9.53
N ILE A 240 -13.46 -16.43 10.12
CA ILE A 240 -13.05 -16.64 11.51
C ILE A 240 -11.55 -16.40 11.65
N PHE A 241 -10.76 -17.12 10.86
CA PHE A 241 -9.30 -17.07 10.96
C PHE A 241 -8.73 -15.69 10.61
N GLY A 242 -9.12 -15.15 9.45
CA GLY A 242 -8.70 -13.82 9.01
C GLY A 242 -9.23 -12.73 9.93
N GLY A 243 -10.43 -12.89 10.49
CA GLY A 243 -10.98 -11.99 11.51
C GLY A 243 -10.14 -11.97 12.79
N THR A 244 -9.77 -13.14 13.32
CA THR A 244 -8.88 -13.24 14.49
C THR A 244 -7.52 -12.61 14.21
N ALA A 245 -6.90 -12.91 13.07
CA ALA A 245 -5.62 -12.31 12.69
C ALA A 245 -5.71 -10.78 12.55
N ALA A 246 -6.79 -10.28 11.94
CA ALA A 246 -7.04 -8.85 11.82
C ALA A 246 -7.19 -8.20 13.19
N LEU A 247 -7.94 -8.82 14.12
CA LEU A 247 -8.08 -8.33 15.49
C LEU A 247 -6.72 -8.27 16.20
N CYS A 248 -5.89 -9.31 16.11
CA CYS A 248 -4.55 -9.29 16.71
C CYS A 248 -3.67 -8.15 16.15
N LEU A 249 -3.67 -7.96 14.83
CA LEU A 249 -2.91 -6.88 14.19
C LEU A 249 -3.45 -5.49 14.57
N LEU A 250 -4.76 -5.33 14.62
CA LEU A 250 -5.40 -4.08 15.04
C LEU A 250 -5.11 -3.77 16.52
N SER A 251 -5.11 -4.77 17.40
CA SER A 251 -4.71 -4.59 18.80
C SER A 251 -3.26 -4.09 18.91
N LEU A 252 -2.32 -4.70 18.17
CA LEU A 252 -0.93 -4.24 18.14
C LEU A 252 -0.81 -2.80 17.61
N LEU A 253 -1.55 -2.49 16.54
CA LEU A 253 -1.61 -1.13 15.98
C LEU A 253 -2.14 -0.11 16.99
N ASN A 254 -3.15 -0.47 17.79
CA ASN A 254 -3.68 0.37 18.84
C ASN A 254 -2.63 0.60 19.94
N SER A 255 -1.89 -0.43 20.36
CA SER A 255 -0.78 -0.26 21.32
C SER A 255 0.30 0.69 20.81
N ILE A 256 0.70 0.59 19.54
CA ILE A 256 1.64 1.54 18.92
C ILE A 256 1.03 2.95 18.90
N THR A 257 -0.27 3.07 18.62
CA THR A 257 -0.95 4.35 18.50
C THR A 257 -1.03 5.05 19.84
N ASP A 258 -1.48 4.35 20.88
CA ASP A 258 -1.60 4.86 22.23
C ASP A 258 -0.24 5.32 22.79
N SER A 259 0.79 4.49 22.63
CA SER A 259 2.16 4.81 23.06
C SER A 259 2.74 6.05 22.35
N ARG A 260 2.32 6.34 21.12
CA ARG A 260 2.89 7.43 20.31
C ARG A 260 2.10 8.74 20.34
N PHE A 261 0.78 8.68 20.47
CA PHE A 261 -0.09 9.78 20.06
C PHE A 261 -1.11 10.23 21.10
N SER A 262 -1.25 9.50 22.22
CA SER A 262 -2.20 9.86 23.29
C SER A 262 -1.92 11.23 23.94
N LYS A 263 -0.70 11.79 23.80
CA LYS A 263 -0.27 12.98 24.53
C LYS A 263 0.10 14.21 23.68
N PHE A 264 0.05 14.14 22.34
CA PHE A 264 0.73 15.12 21.47
C PHE A 264 -0.10 15.68 20.30
N TYR A 265 -1.40 15.42 20.23
CA TYR A 265 -2.24 15.96 19.15
C TYR A 265 -2.93 17.26 19.56
N ASN A 266 -2.60 18.33 18.84
CA ASN A 266 -3.38 19.56 18.87
C ASN A 266 -4.63 19.37 18.00
N ILE A 267 -5.79 19.26 18.64
CA ILE A 267 -7.08 19.06 17.97
C ILE A 267 -7.78 20.41 17.84
N PRO A 268 -8.16 20.83 16.62
CA PRO A 268 -8.95 22.05 16.41
C PRO A 268 -10.28 21.99 17.16
N ILE A 269 -10.73 23.14 17.68
CA ILE A 269 -12.00 23.24 18.42
C ILE A 269 -13.18 22.89 17.51
N GLU A 270 -13.05 23.16 16.21
CA GLU A 270 -14.05 22.89 15.19
C GLU A 270 -14.15 21.41 14.81
N SER A 271 -13.20 20.57 15.23
CA SER A 271 -13.23 19.13 14.94
C SER A 271 -14.42 18.47 15.63
N THR A 272 -15.15 17.62 14.90
CA THR A 272 -16.21 16.80 15.50
C THR A 272 -15.62 15.73 16.43
N ILE A 273 -14.37 15.34 16.18
CA ILE A 273 -13.68 14.27 16.90
C ILE A 273 -12.63 14.91 17.80
N GLN A 274 -12.89 14.85 19.11
CA GLN A 274 -12.05 15.47 20.14
C GLN A 274 -11.19 14.44 20.92
N ASP A 275 -11.42 13.15 20.71
CA ASP A 275 -10.58 12.10 21.27
C ASP A 275 -9.26 11.99 20.47
N PRO A 276 -8.07 12.13 21.10
CA PRO A 276 -6.79 12.12 20.39
C PRO A 276 -6.47 10.82 19.64
N ILE A 277 -6.94 9.67 20.13
CA ILE A 277 -6.68 8.37 19.49
C ILE A 277 -7.51 8.26 18.22
N TYR A 278 -8.81 8.60 18.28
CA TYR A 278 -9.67 8.58 17.11
C TYR A 278 -9.29 9.67 16.11
N TYR A 279 -8.99 10.88 16.59
CA TYR A 279 -8.54 11.99 15.77
C TYR A 279 -7.26 11.64 15.01
N SER A 280 -6.22 11.14 15.70
CA SER A 280 -4.95 10.77 15.06
C SER A 280 -5.10 9.64 14.04
N SER A 281 -6.03 8.71 14.26
CA SER A 281 -6.31 7.62 13.34
C SER A 281 -7.00 8.12 12.06
N ILE A 282 -7.96 9.04 12.21
CA ILE A 282 -8.70 9.61 11.08
C ILE A 282 -7.84 10.63 10.32
N ASP A 283 -7.05 11.43 11.02
CA ASP A 283 -6.03 12.29 10.42
C ASP A 283 -5.09 11.46 9.56
N TYR A 284 -4.49 10.43 10.13
CA TYR A 284 -3.61 9.52 9.39
C TYR A 284 -4.27 8.93 8.13
N ALA A 285 -5.55 8.52 8.21
CA ALA A 285 -6.28 7.95 7.09
C ALA A 285 -6.74 8.99 6.04
N SER A 286 -6.69 10.29 6.35
CA SER A 286 -7.22 11.36 5.50
C SER A 286 -6.19 12.42 5.08
N GLN A 287 -4.98 12.39 5.67
CA GLN A 287 -3.88 13.35 5.45
C GLN A 287 -3.60 13.64 3.97
N TRP A 288 -3.63 12.61 3.12
CA TRP A 288 -3.33 12.77 1.69
C TRP A 288 -4.27 13.74 0.96
N ASN A 289 -5.51 13.92 1.42
CA ASN A 289 -6.46 14.84 0.78
C ASN A 289 -5.95 16.28 0.86
N HIS A 290 -5.43 16.67 2.01
CA HIS A 290 -4.92 18.02 2.26
C HIS A 290 -3.47 18.15 1.83
N ASN A 291 -2.61 17.25 2.30
CA ASN A 291 -1.17 17.30 2.06
C ASN A 291 -0.83 17.10 0.58
N GLY A 292 -1.53 16.17 -0.09
CA GLY A 292 -1.27 15.86 -1.49
C GLY A 292 -1.48 17.07 -2.40
N ILE A 293 -2.59 17.80 -2.23
CA ILE A 293 -2.88 18.97 -3.07
C ILE A 293 -1.93 20.13 -2.77
N LYS A 294 -1.63 20.39 -1.49
CA LYS A 294 -0.62 21.39 -1.10
C LYS A 294 0.75 21.11 -1.70
N VAL A 295 1.22 19.87 -1.56
CA VAL A 295 2.53 19.44 -2.09
C VAL A 295 2.56 19.57 -3.61
N MET A 296 1.48 19.21 -4.31
CA MET A 296 1.40 19.42 -5.76
C MET A 296 1.38 20.91 -6.15
N GLY A 297 0.87 21.80 -5.30
CA GLY A 297 0.92 23.25 -5.50
C GLY A 297 2.36 23.79 -5.51
N ASN A 298 3.25 23.18 -4.73
CA ASN A 298 4.65 23.57 -4.58
C ASN A 298 5.59 22.89 -5.60
N PHE A 299 5.06 22.05 -6.48
CA PHE A 299 5.84 21.31 -7.46
C PHE A 299 6.39 22.22 -8.56
N SER A 300 7.64 21.97 -8.92
CA SER A 300 8.32 22.55 -10.08
C SER A 300 9.27 21.50 -10.67
N TYR A 301 9.56 21.59 -11.98
CA TYR A 301 10.32 20.53 -12.68
C TYR A 301 11.76 20.35 -12.19
N ASP A 302 12.35 21.37 -11.57
CA ASP A 302 13.66 21.31 -10.89
C ASP A 302 13.63 20.44 -9.62
N LYS A 303 12.44 20.15 -9.06
CA LYS A 303 12.24 19.29 -7.88
C LYS A 303 11.94 17.83 -8.23
N LEU A 304 12.16 17.43 -9.48
CA LEU A 304 11.96 16.04 -9.90
C LEU A 304 12.89 15.10 -9.12
N MET A 305 12.28 14.05 -8.55
CA MET A 305 12.95 12.99 -7.80
C MET A 305 13.25 11.76 -8.67
N TYR A 306 12.98 11.78 -9.97
CA TYR A 306 13.41 10.75 -10.93
C TYR A 306 13.14 9.29 -10.51
N GLY A 307 11.97 9.02 -9.92
CA GLY A 307 11.58 7.67 -9.53
C GLY A 307 12.16 7.17 -8.20
N LYS A 308 12.79 8.03 -7.39
CA LYS A 308 13.35 7.66 -6.07
C LYS A 308 12.32 7.05 -5.14
N SER A 309 11.07 7.51 -5.19
CA SER A 309 9.99 6.94 -4.36
C SER A 309 9.40 5.67 -4.95
N THR A 310 9.25 5.60 -6.28
CA THR A 310 8.59 4.50 -7.00
C THR A 310 9.52 3.29 -7.21
N LEU A 311 10.81 3.53 -7.49
CA LEU A 311 11.82 2.52 -7.81
C LEU A 311 13.05 2.57 -6.88
N PRO A 312 12.87 2.56 -5.54
CA PRO A 312 13.98 2.63 -4.58
C PRO A 312 14.93 1.43 -4.65
N ILE A 313 14.60 0.38 -5.40
CA ILE A 313 15.50 -0.75 -5.64
C ILE A 313 16.74 -0.33 -6.45
N VAL A 314 16.63 0.69 -7.31
CA VAL A 314 17.77 1.19 -8.10
C VAL A 314 18.82 1.77 -7.16
N ASP A 315 18.42 2.68 -6.27
CA ASP A 315 19.28 3.25 -5.24
C ASP A 315 19.84 2.19 -4.30
N PHE A 316 18.97 1.30 -3.83
CA PHE A 316 19.37 0.20 -2.96
C PHE A 316 20.48 -0.66 -3.59
N THR A 317 20.40 -0.94 -4.89
CA THR A 317 21.44 -1.67 -5.61
C THR A 317 22.69 -0.81 -5.84
N ALA A 318 22.53 0.46 -6.20
CA ALA A 318 23.63 1.40 -6.44
C ALA A 318 24.50 1.60 -5.18
N GLU A 319 23.90 1.84 -4.01
CA GLU A 319 24.62 1.96 -2.74
C GLU A 319 25.46 0.71 -2.43
N ARG A 320 24.96 -0.47 -2.78
CA ARG A 320 25.63 -1.76 -2.51
C ARG A 320 26.83 -2.04 -3.39
N ILE A 321 26.88 -1.39 -4.56
CA ILE A 321 28.05 -1.45 -5.44
C ILE A 321 28.97 -0.23 -5.23
N GLY A 322 28.73 0.56 -4.18
CA GLY A 322 29.58 1.70 -3.79
C GLY A 322 29.31 3.00 -4.54
N LEU A 323 28.15 3.12 -5.22
CA LEU A 323 27.76 4.39 -5.83
C LEU A 323 27.06 5.29 -4.81
N GLU A 324 27.47 6.55 -4.77
CA GLU A 324 26.78 7.58 -4.01
C GLU A 324 25.46 7.94 -4.70
N VAL A 325 24.37 7.91 -3.92
CA VAL A 325 23.04 8.29 -4.39
C VAL A 325 22.42 9.24 -3.39
N SER A 326 21.78 10.31 -3.87
CA SER A 326 20.97 11.18 -3.01
C SER A 326 19.85 10.37 -2.39
N ARG A 327 19.72 10.43 -1.06
CA ARG A 327 18.74 9.61 -0.35
C ARG A 327 17.37 10.27 -0.42
N LEU A 328 16.33 9.44 -0.52
CA LEU A 328 14.96 9.95 -0.61
C LEU A 328 14.53 10.83 0.57
N PRO A 329 14.87 10.53 1.85
CA PRO A 329 14.57 11.44 2.96
C PRO A 329 15.14 12.85 2.75
N GLU A 330 16.40 12.96 2.33
CA GLU A 330 17.08 14.23 2.06
C GLU A 330 16.38 15.00 0.93
N LEU A 331 16.03 14.32 -0.17
CA LEU A 331 15.29 14.95 -1.27
C LEU A 331 13.90 15.43 -0.83
N ARG A 332 13.24 14.71 0.08
CA ARG A 332 11.93 15.09 0.61
C ARG A 332 12.03 16.32 1.50
N GLU A 333 13.02 16.36 2.39
CA GLU A 333 13.31 17.53 3.24
C GLU A 333 13.54 18.78 2.36
N ILE A 334 14.38 18.67 1.33
CA ILE A 334 14.70 19.79 0.43
C ILE A 334 13.48 20.23 -0.40
N TYR A 335 12.69 19.29 -0.95
CA TYR A 335 11.68 19.61 -1.98
C TYR A 335 10.24 19.71 -1.49
N LEU A 336 9.91 19.10 -0.35
CA LEU A 336 8.55 19.05 0.20
C LEU A 336 8.31 20.02 1.35
N THR A 337 9.36 20.73 1.81
CA THR A 337 9.37 21.58 3.03
C THR A 337 9.15 20.78 4.32
N ASP A 338 9.67 21.28 5.45
CA ASP A 338 9.68 20.61 6.76
C ASP A 338 8.28 20.16 7.24
N ASP A 339 7.21 20.77 6.73
CA ASP A 339 5.83 20.45 7.12
C ASP A 339 5.28 19.17 6.46
N TYR A 340 5.85 18.71 5.33
CA TYR A 340 5.26 17.63 4.53
C TYR A 340 6.20 16.49 4.17
N ASP A 341 7.50 16.62 4.45
CA ASP A 341 8.52 15.63 4.15
C ASP A 341 8.30 14.29 4.90
N HIS A 342 7.80 14.34 6.14
CA HIS A 342 7.49 13.17 6.96
C HIS A 342 6.02 12.71 6.89
N THR A 343 5.18 13.36 6.06
CA THR A 343 3.73 13.12 6.03
C THR A 343 3.27 12.27 4.84
N PHE A 344 2.01 11.80 4.90
CA PHE A 344 1.38 11.05 3.81
C PHE A 344 0.80 11.98 2.75
N ASN A 345 1.57 12.21 1.68
CA ASN A 345 1.17 13.09 0.56
C ASN A 345 0.30 12.40 -0.51
N GLY A 346 0.06 11.10 -0.36
CA GLY A 346 -0.69 10.28 -1.33
C GLY A 346 0.11 9.89 -2.57
N VAL A 347 -0.44 8.92 -3.31
CA VAL A 347 0.24 8.31 -4.46
C VAL A 347 0.40 9.27 -5.63
N VAL A 348 -0.55 10.19 -5.85
CA VAL A 348 -0.50 11.12 -7.00
C VAL A 348 0.62 12.14 -6.83
N ALA A 349 0.71 12.79 -5.66
CA ALA A 349 1.80 13.72 -5.38
C ALA A 349 3.17 13.02 -5.46
N THR A 350 3.26 11.79 -4.95
CA THR A 350 4.50 10.99 -5.04
C THR A 350 4.91 10.73 -6.49
N LEU A 351 3.97 10.30 -7.33
CA LEU A 351 4.25 10.07 -8.75
C LEU A 351 4.53 11.36 -9.52
N LEU A 352 3.93 12.49 -9.11
CA LEU A 352 4.22 13.80 -9.69
C LEU A 352 5.67 14.19 -9.43
N TYR A 353 6.15 14.06 -8.19
CA TYR A 353 7.54 14.36 -7.88
C TYR A 353 8.52 13.37 -8.54
N ASP A 354 8.15 12.11 -8.69
CA ASP A 354 9.01 11.14 -9.37
C ASP A 354 9.09 11.35 -10.90
N PHE A 355 7.99 11.77 -11.55
CA PHE A 355 7.88 11.69 -13.01
C PHE A 355 7.35 12.97 -13.70
N GLY A 356 6.72 13.89 -12.99
CA GLY A 356 6.01 15.03 -13.57
C GLY A 356 4.64 14.67 -14.16
N TYR A 357 3.78 15.67 -14.37
CA TYR A 357 2.35 15.45 -14.72
C TYR A 357 2.13 14.50 -15.91
N ILE A 358 2.89 14.67 -17.00
CA ILE A 358 2.72 13.89 -18.23
C ILE A 358 3.05 12.41 -17.98
N PHE A 359 4.21 12.13 -17.39
CA PHE A 359 4.64 10.75 -17.16
C PHE A 359 3.88 10.08 -16.03
N THR A 360 3.40 10.82 -15.02
CA THR A 360 2.43 10.29 -14.04
C THR A 360 1.15 9.80 -14.72
N PHE A 361 0.62 10.56 -15.68
CA PHE A 361 -0.56 10.15 -16.44
C PHE A 361 -0.30 8.92 -17.31
N ILE A 362 0.84 8.88 -18.02
CA ILE A 362 1.26 7.70 -18.80
C ILE A 362 1.39 6.48 -17.89
N PHE A 363 2.04 6.62 -16.74
CA PHE A 363 2.19 5.56 -15.74
C PHE A 363 0.82 5.01 -15.30
N ALA A 364 -0.15 5.90 -15.04
CA ALA A 364 -1.51 5.50 -14.68
C ALA A 364 -2.20 4.69 -15.78
N LEU A 365 -2.06 5.10 -17.04
CA LEU A 365 -2.61 4.37 -18.19
C LEU A 365 -1.97 2.99 -18.37
N VAL A 366 -0.64 2.90 -18.23
CA VAL A 366 0.10 1.64 -18.30
C VAL A 366 -0.35 0.70 -17.17
N PHE A 367 -0.45 1.21 -15.95
CA PHE A 367 -0.95 0.44 -14.80
C PHE A 367 -2.39 -0.05 -15.04
N ASN A 368 -3.29 0.80 -15.53
CA ASN A 368 -4.67 0.42 -15.82
C ASN A 368 -4.74 -0.72 -16.83
N LYS A 369 -3.99 -0.61 -17.93
CA LYS A 369 -3.92 -1.65 -18.96
C LYS A 369 -3.38 -2.95 -18.38
N PHE A 370 -2.32 -2.89 -17.60
CA PHE A 370 -1.72 -4.08 -16.99
C PHE A 370 -2.68 -4.78 -16.03
N SER A 371 -3.28 -4.05 -15.08
CA SER A 371 -4.29 -4.57 -14.15
C SER A 371 -5.48 -5.20 -14.88
N ARG A 372 -5.94 -4.59 -15.98
CA ARG A 372 -7.05 -5.16 -16.76
C ARG A 372 -6.70 -6.51 -17.38
N ILE A 373 -5.50 -6.64 -17.94
CA ILE A 373 -5.04 -7.85 -18.63
C ILE A 373 -4.74 -9.00 -17.65
N THR A 374 -4.36 -8.68 -16.40
CA THR A 374 -4.10 -9.70 -15.37
C THR A 374 -5.37 -10.14 -14.61
N GLY A 375 -6.49 -9.45 -14.78
CA GLY A 375 -7.78 -9.88 -14.22
C GLY A 375 -8.32 -11.18 -14.88
N PRO A 376 -9.37 -11.79 -14.29
CA PRO A 376 -10.02 -12.96 -14.88
C PRO A 376 -10.66 -12.67 -16.25
N SER A 377 -10.57 -13.66 -17.14
CA SER A 377 -11.32 -13.73 -18.39
C SER A 377 -12.25 -14.93 -18.34
N ASN A 378 -13.56 -14.71 -18.50
CA ASN A 378 -14.59 -15.76 -18.41
C ASN A 378 -14.47 -16.61 -17.12
N GLY A 379 -14.27 -15.94 -15.99
CA GLY A 379 -14.14 -16.56 -14.66
C GLY A 379 -12.82 -17.30 -14.40
N LYS A 380 -11.89 -17.30 -15.37
CA LYS A 380 -10.62 -18.02 -15.27
C LYS A 380 -9.45 -17.03 -15.23
N VAL A 381 -8.44 -17.35 -14.43
CA VAL A 381 -7.19 -16.58 -14.36
C VAL A 381 -6.00 -17.54 -14.27
N SER A 382 -4.88 -17.21 -14.91
CA SER A 382 -3.65 -17.99 -14.72
C SER A 382 -3.08 -17.78 -13.32
N LEU A 383 -2.35 -18.76 -12.79
CA LEU A 383 -1.68 -18.63 -11.48
C LEU A 383 -0.78 -17.40 -11.46
N SER A 384 0.02 -17.16 -12.51
CA SER A 384 0.90 -15.98 -12.58
C SER A 384 0.13 -14.66 -12.46
N ASN A 385 -1.01 -14.55 -13.14
CA ASN A 385 -1.81 -13.33 -13.11
C ASN A 385 -2.52 -13.18 -11.77
N PHE A 386 -2.97 -14.29 -11.17
CA PHE A 386 -3.51 -14.30 -9.82
C PHE A 386 -2.49 -13.79 -8.80
N MET A 387 -1.24 -14.28 -8.85
CA MET A 387 -0.16 -13.84 -7.95
C MET A 387 0.16 -12.34 -8.11
N SER A 388 0.07 -11.80 -9.33
CA SER A 388 0.38 -10.39 -9.61
C SER A 388 -0.48 -9.41 -8.82
N PHE A 389 -1.68 -9.84 -8.41
CA PHE A 389 -2.62 -9.00 -7.66
C PHE A 389 -2.01 -8.46 -6.35
N ALA A 390 -1.13 -9.22 -5.70
CA ALA A 390 -0.42 -8.81 -4.48
C ALA A 390 0.46 -7.56 -4.67
N PHE A 391 0.91 -7.30 -5.90
CA PHE A 391 1.78 -6.19 -6.26
C PHE A 391 1.02 -5.03 -6.90
N LEU A 392 -0.17 -5.31 -7.46
CA LEU A 392 -1.01 -4.30 -8.10
C LEU A 392 -1.90 -3.58 -7.11
N ILE A 393 -2.55 -4.29 -6.19
CA ILE A 393 -3.49 -3.67 -5.26
C ILE A 393 -2.83 -2.69 -4.27
N PRO A 394 -1.56 -2.84 -3.84
CA PRO A 394 -0.93 -1.84 -2.99
C PRO A 394 -0.88 -0.44 -3.61
N LEU A 395 -0.74 -0.28 -4.93
CA LEU A 395 -0.59 1.04 -5.55
C LEU A 395 -1.81 1.97 -5.35
N PRO A 396 -3.06 1.58 -5.69
CA PRO A 396 -4.24 2.38 -5.35
C PRO A 396 -4.52 2.42 -3.84
N LEU A 397 -3.79 1.65 -3.03
CA LEU A 397 -3.84 1.69 -1.57
C LEU A 397 -2.75 2.62 -0.99
N LEU A 398 -1.72 2.99 -1.75
CA LEU A 398 -0.65 3.88 -1.29
C LEU A 398 -1.12 5.31 -1.02
N PHE A 399 -2.38 5.68 -1.32
CA PHE A 399 -2.92 6.98 -0.89
C PHE A 399 -2.90 7.15 0.64
N PHE A 400 -2.93 6.07 1.42
CA PHE A 400 -2.91 6.14 2.89
C PHE A 400 -1.59 5.73 3.56
N SER A 401 -0.61 5.16 2.84
CA SER A 401 0.54 4.49 3.49
C SER A 401 1.93 4.85 2.99
N ASN A 402 2.09 5.82 2.05
CA ASN A 402 3.35 6.25 1.42
C ASN A 402 4.61 6.06 2.29
N ASN A 403 5.17 4.85 2.27
CA ASN A 403 6.27 4.42 3.12
C ASN A 403 7.33 3.84 2.20
N VAL A 404 8.49 4.48 2.19
CA VAL A 404 9.64 4.13 1.36
C VAL A 404 10.06 2.67 1.57
N TYR A 405 10.02 2.18 2.81
CA TYR A 405 10.33 0.78 3.14
C TYR A 405 9.33 -0.19 2.53
N SER A 406 8.05 0.20 2.45
CA SER A 406 7.03 -0.59 1.76
C SER A 406 7.28 -0.61 0.24
N ASN A 407 7.75 0.48 -0.36
CA ASN A 407 8.05 0.53 -1.79
C ASN A 407 9.25 -0.34 -2.16
N LEU A 408 10.34 -0.30 -1.38
CA LEU A 408 11.48 -1.21 -1.60
C LEU A 408 11.07 -2.67 -1.49
N ALA A 409 10.28 -3.03 -0.46
CA ALA A 409 9.77 -4.39 -0.31
C ALA A 409 8.88 -4.81 -1.48
N ILE A 410 8.02 -3.92 -2.00
CA ILE A 410 7.23 -4.20 -3.21
C ILE A 410 8.14 -4.44 -4.41
N ASN A 411 9.15 -3.58 -4.63
CA ASN A 411 10.06 -3.69 -5.78
C ASN A 411 10.84 -5.02 -5.77
N ILE A 412 11.43 -5.39 -4.63
CA ILE A 412 12.10 -6.70 -4.48
C ILE A 412 11.10 -7.85 -4.65
N GLY A 413 9.88 -7.69 -4.13
CA GLY A 413 8.81 -8.66 -4.31
C GLY A 413 8.42 -8.85 -5.79
N VAL A 414 8.42 -7.78 -6.59
CA VAL A 414 8.22 -7.85 -8.05
C VAL A 414 9.35 -8.62 -8.73
N VAL A 415 10.60 -8.46 -8.28
CA VAL A 415 11.72 -9.30 -8.76
C VAL A 415 11.48 -10.78 -8.45
N PHE A 416 11.07 -11.11 -7.23
CA PHE A 416 10.70 -12.49 -6.87
C PHE A 416 9.52 -13.01 -7.69
N TYR A 417 8.54 -12.16 -8.01
CA TYR A 417 7.44 -12.50 -8.88
C TYR A 417 7.90 -12.82 -10.30
N ILE A 418 8.81 -12.03 -10.87
CA ILE A 418 9.38 -12.28 -12.20
C ILE A 418 10.11 -13.64 -12.20
N ILE A 419 10.94 -13.89 -11.19
CA ILE A 419 11.64 -15.18 -11.01
C ILE A 419 10.63 -16.32 -10.89
N PHE A 420 9.58 -16.16 -10.08
CA PHE A 420 8.50 -17.14 -9.91
C PHE A 420 7.84 -17.48 -11.26
N VAL A 421 7.44 -16.47 -12.05
CA VAL A 421 6.82 -16.67 -13.36
C VAL A 421 7.77 -17.36 -14.33
N TYR A 422 9.05 -16.98 -14.33
CA TYR A 422 10.07 -17.59 -15.16
C TYR A 422 10.27 -19.08 -14.81
N LEU A 423 10.42 -19.42 -13.53
CA LEU A 423 10.61 -20.79 -13.06
C LEU A 423 9.37 -21.67 -13.33
N LEU A 424 8.16 -21.12 -13.22
CA LEU A 424 6.94 -21.86 -13.59
C LEU A 424 6.92 -22.28 -15.06
N LYS A 425 7.52 -21.47 -15.95
CA LYS A 425 7.53 -21.72 -17.40
C LYS A 425 8.67 -22.63 -17.87
N ARG A 426 9.86 -22.58 -17.24
CA ARG A 426 11.10 -23.10 -17.87
C ARG A 426 11.66 -24.41 -17.33
N ILE A 427 11.24 -24.93 -16.18
CA ILE A 427 11.86 -26.16 -15.62
C ILE A 427 11.39 -27.39 -16.43
N LYS A 428 12.10 -27.65 -17.54
CA LYS A 428 12.54 -28.97 -18.00
C LYS A 428 13.91 -29.17 -17.32
N LEU A 429 13.93 -29.81 -16.15
CA LEU A 429 15.17 -30.37 -15.62
C LEU A 429 15.24 -31.82 -16.09
#